data_AF-A0A7X6FGG6-F1
#
_entry.id   AF-A0A7X6FGG6-F1
#
_cell.length_a   1.000
_cell.length_b   1.000
_cell.length_c   1.000
_cell.angle_alpha   90.00
_cell.angle_beta   90.00
_cell.angle_gamma   90.00
#
_symmetry.space_group_name_H-M   'P 1'
#
loop_
_entity.id
_entity.type
_entity.pdbx_description
1 polymer ?
#
loop_
_entity_poly.entity_id
_entity_poly.type
_entity_poly.pdbx_seq_one_letter_code
_entity_poly.pdbx_strand_id
1 'polypeptide(L)'
;MKCVVIDPDGLAITYDDDTDQFLAIKPRNPDLLAAAMTKCAAVLPSAHGHVISLLADVRAPSTVYTNPDSLLWRDAGAVLQTLALVSEAFDLGFCPLGILGQEFADALLPVDHQFLGVGVAVIGRSASE
;
A
#
# COMPACT_ATOMS: atom_id res chain seq x y z
N MET A 1 6.33 -1.80 -9.08
CA MET A 1 5.61 -1.61 -7.80
C MET A 1 4.53 -0.58 -8.02
N LYS A 2 3.32 -0.76 -7.49
CA LYS A 2 2.26 0.24 -7.49
C LYS A 2 1.89 0.57 -6.05
N CYS A 3 1.58 1.83 -5.79
CA CYS A 3 1.26 2.36 -4.47
C CYS A 3 -0.20 2.81 -4.48
N VAL A 4 -1.01 2.24 -3.61
CA VAL A 4 -2.40 2.65 -3.43
C VAL A 4 -2.53 3.37 -2.10
N VAL A 5 -3.04 4.59 -2.13
CA VAL A 5 -3.40 5.37 -0.95
C VAL A 5 -4.89 5.23 -0.72
N ILE A 6 -5.28 4.81 0.48
CA ILE A 6 -6.68 4.62 0.89
C ILE A 6 -6.97 5.56 2.06
N ASP A 7 -7.98 6.40 1.92
CA ASP A 7 -8.45 7.27 3.00
C ASP A 7 -9.35 6.51 4.00
N PRO A 8 -9.70 7.11 5.16
CA PRO A 8 -10.58 6.48 6.15
C PRO A 8 -11.99 6.13 5.62
N ASP A 9 -12.45 6.80 4.57
CA ASP A 9 -13.77 6.58 3.95
C ASP A 9 -13.72 5.47 2.88
N GLY A 10 -12.54 4.91 2.60
CA GLY A 10 -12.33 3.83 1.64
C GLY A 10 -12.17 4.30 0.19
N LEU A 11 -11.93 5.59 -0.05
CA LEU A 11 -11.52 6.09 -1.35
C LEU A 11 -10.07 5.65 -1.61
N ALA A 12 -9.88 4.87 -2.68
CA ALA A 12 -8.56 4.41 -3.09
C ALA A 12 -8.06 5.19 -4.31
N ILE A 13 -6.82 5.65 -4.26
CA ILE A 13 -6.12 6.30 -5.39
C ILE A 13 -4.76 5.64 -5.62
N THR A 14 -4.31 5.57 -6.86
CA THR A 14 -2.94 5.21 -7.23
C THR A 14 -2.31 6.33 -8.02
N TYR A 15 -0.99 6.47 -7.90
CA TYR A 15 -0.21 7.28 -8.83
C TYR A 15 0.15 6.45 -10.06
N ASP A 16 -0.02 7.02 -11.24
CA ASP A 16 0.44 6.48 -12.52
C ASP A 16 1.67 7.27 -13.00
N ASP A 17 2.80 6.59 -12.99
CA ASP A 17 4.12 7.13 -13.32
C ASP A 17 4.33 7.35 -14.82
N ASP A 18 3.56 6.67 -15.67
CA ASP A 18 3.63 6.88 -17.12
C ASP A 18 2.94 8.17 -17.55
N THR A 19 1.86 8.55 -16.84
CA THR A 19 1.02 9.71 -17.18
C THR A 19 1.13 10.88 -16.21
N ASP A 20 1.86 10.71 -15.10
CA ASP A 20 2.00 11.68 -14.01
C ASP A 20 0.65 12.13 -13.43
N GLN A 21 -0.24 11.16 -13.17
CA GLN A 21 -1.61 11.43 -12.71
C GLN A 21 -2.00 10.53 -11.54
N PHE A 22 -2.90 11.05 -10.69
CA PHE A 22 -3.61 10.24 -9.71
C PHE A 22 -4.88 9.66 -10.32
N LEU A 23 -5.03 8.35 -10.21
CA LEU A 23 -6.18 7.60 -10.70
C LEU A 23 -7.00 7.08 -9.52
N ALA A 24 -8.29 7.41 -9.50
CA ALA A 24 -9.23 6.83 -8.55
C ALA A 24 -9.51 5.37 -8.90
N ILE A 25 -9.40 4.49 -7.90
CA ILE A 25 -9.72 3.08 -8.02
C ILE A 25 -11.03 2.84 -7.30
N LYS A 26 -12.05 2.40 -8.05
CA LYS A 26 -13.29 1.94 -7.44
C LYS A 26 -13.06 0.53 -6.86
N PRO A 27 -13.25 0.29 -5.55
CA PRO A 27 -13.12 -1.03 -4.98
C PRO A 27 -14.10 -2.01 -5.62
N ARG A 28 -13.62 -3.20 -5.96
CA ARG A 28 -14.44 -4.29 -6.51
C ARG A 28 -15.12 -5.07 -5.39
N ASN A 29 -14.45 -5.18 -4.25
CA ASN A 29 -15.00 -5.77 -3.03
C ASN A 29 -14.83 -4.78 -1.86
N PRO A 30 -15.83 -3.91 -1.62
CA PRO A 30 -15.75 -2.89 -0.57
C PRO A 30 -15.72 -3.49 0.84
N ASP A 31 -16.36 -4.64 1.07
CA ASP A 31 -16.37 -5.31 2.37
C ASP A 31 -14.97 -5.83 2.74
N LEU A 32 -14.26 -6.40 1.75
CA LEU A 32 -12.88 -6.85 1.94
C LEU A 32 -11.94 -5.66 2.17
N LEU A 33 -12.14 -4.54 1.46
CA LEU A 33 -11.39 -3.31 1.71
C LEU A 33 -11.61 -2.80 3.15
N ALA A 34 -12.87 -2.74 3.60
CA ALA A 34 -13.21 -2.30 4.96
C ALA A 34 -12.60 -3.22 6.04
N ALA A 35 -12.59 -4.53 5.80
CA ALA A 35 -11.94 -5.50 6.69
C ALA A 35 -10.41 -5.27 6.74
N ALA A 36 -9.77 -5.01 5.60
CA ALA A 36 -8.34 -4.69 5.54
C ALA A 36 -8.01 -3.39 6.28
N MET A 37 -8.84 -2.35 6.14
CA MET A 37 -8.70 -1.09 6.88
C MET A 37 -8.86 -1.30 8.38
N THR A 38 -9.83 -2.14 8.81
CA THR A 38 -10.01 -2.51 10.23
C THR A 38 -8.78 -3.22 10.79
N LYS A 39 -8.15 -4.10 10.01
CA LYS A 39 -6.89 -4.77 10.39
C LYS A 39 -5.75 -3.78 10.57
N CYS A 40 -5.65 -2.76 9.72
CA CYS A 40 -4.66 -1.69 9.88
C CYS A 40 -4.89 -0.90 11.16
N ALA A 41 -6.15 -0.52 11.43
CA ALA A 41 -6.53 0.18 12.66
C ALA A 41 -6.26 -0.66 13.92
N ALA A 42 -6.36 -1.98 13.85
CA ALA A 42 -6.00 -2.85 14.98
C ALA A 42 -4.50 -2.84 15.30
N VAL A 43 -3.63 -2.64 14.30
CA VAL A 43 -2.17 -2.56 14.48
C VAL A 43 -1.75 -1.21 15.06
N LEU A 44 -2.34 -0.11 14.57
CA LEU A 44 -2.05 1.26 15.03
C LEU A 44 -3.34 2.03 15.35
N PRO A 45 -3.99 1.78 16.50
CA PRO A 45 -5.33 2.31 16.81
C PRO A 45 -5.44 3.82 16.94
N SER A 46 -4.33 4.51 17.26
CA SER A 46 -4.28 5.96 17.42
C SER A 46 -3.91 6.70 16.13
N ALA A 47 -3.68 5.99 15.02
CA ALA A 47 -3.30 6.62 13.77
C ALA A 47 -4.47 7.39 13.16
N HIS A 48 -4.22 8.65 12.78
CA HIS A 48 -5.15 9.46 12.01
C HIS A 48 -4.47 9.80 10.68
N GLY A 49 -4.87 9.10 9.62
CA GLY A 49 -4.18 9.19 8.35
C GLY A 49 -4.75 8.28 7.27
N HIS A 50 -3.99 8.16 6.19
CA HIS A 50 -4.29 7.31 5.05
C HIS A 50 -3.45 6.04 5.14
N VAL A 51 -4.00 4.93 4.67
CA VAL A 51 -3.26 3.69 4.50
C VAL A 51 -2.56 3.72 3.14
N ILE A 52 -1.29 3.39 3.12
CA ILE A 52 -0.51 3.10 1.91
C ILE A 52 -0.38 1.59 1.79
N SER A 53 -0.87 1.02 0.68
CA SER A 53 -0.67 -0.37 0.30
C SER A 53 0.27 -0.46 -0.90
N LEU A 54 1.34 -1.24 -0.77
CA LEU A 54 2.29 -1.54 -1.84
C LEU A 54 1.92 -2.86 -2.51
N LEU A 55 1.64 -2.78 -3.81
CA LEU A 55 1.23 -3.91 -4.64
C LEU A 55 2.29 -4.16 -5.72
N ALA A 56 2.76 -5.40 -5.84
CA ALA A 56 3.78 -5.78 -6.80
C ALA A 56 3.22 -6.74 -7.86
N ASP A 57 3.44 -6.42 -9.14
CA ASP A 57 3.15 -7.33 -10.24
C ASP A 57 4.22 -8.44 -10.29
N VAL A 58 3.82 -9.69 -10.07
CA VAL A 58 4.75 -10.83 -10.02
C VAL A 58 5.07 -11.40 -11.42
N ARG A 59 4.34 -11.00 -12.47
CA ARG A 59 4.48 -11.56 -13.82
C ARG A 59 5.90 -11.46 -14.34
N ALA A 60 6.45 -10.24 -14.42
CA ALA A 60 7.79 -10.06 -14.96
C ALA A 60 8.88 -10.73 -14.10
N PRO A 61 8.93 -10.53 -12.76
CA PRO A 61 9.93 -11.19 -11.92
C PRO A 61 9.90 -12.72 -11.98
N SER A 62 8.71 -13.33 -12.05
CA SER A 62 8.56 -14.80 -12.08
C SER A 62 9.09 -15.45 -13.36
N THR A 63 9.25 -14.69 -14.46
CA THR A 63 9.88 -15.22 -15.69
C THR A 63 11.40 -15.38 -15.58
N VAL A 64 12.04 -14.68 -14.64
CA VAL A 64 13.50 -14.61 -14.52
C VAL A 64 14.01 -15.29 -13.24
N TYR A 65 13.24 -15.19 -12.14
CA TYR A 65 13.67 -15.63 -10.82
C TYR A 65 12.80 -16.76 -10.29
N THR A 66 13.45 -17.73 -9.62
CA THR A 66 12.76 -18.87 -8.98
C THR A 66 11.94 -18.45 -7.76
N ASN A 67 12.42 -17.48 -6.98
CA ASN A 67 11.75 -16.96 -5.76
C ASN A 67 11.50 -15.45 -5.90
N PRO A 68 10.60 -15.04 -6.82
CA PRO A 68 10.40 -13.63 -7.17
C PRO A 68 9.81 -12.81 -6.01
N ASP A 69 9.02 -13.43 -5.14
CA ASP A 69 8.42 -12.84 -3.95
C ASP A 69 9.45 -12.21 -3.00
N SER A 70 10.55 -12.91 -2.74
CA SER A 70 11.63 -12.42 -1.86
C SER A 70 12.27 -11.13 -2.37
N LEU A 71 12.41 -10.99 -3.69
CA LEU A 71 12.92 -9.77 -4.32
C LEU A 71 11.90 -8.64 -4.18
N LEU A 72 10.63 -8.93 -4.43
CA LEU A 72 9.55 -7.96 -4.31
C LEU A 72 9.38 -7.43 -2.88
N TRP A 73 9.56 -8.26 -1.86
CA TRP A 73 9.56 -7.82 -0.45
C TRP A 73 10.74 -6.91 -0.14
N ARG A 74 11.92 -7.19 -0.70
CA ARG A 74 13.09 -6.32 -0.51
C ARG A 74 12.90 -4.97 -1.19
N ASP A 75 12.34 -4.97 -2.40
CA ASP A 75 12.01 -3.74 -3.13
C ASP A 75 10.94 -2.93 -2.37
N ALA A 76 9.92 -3.60 -1.82
CA ALA A 76 8.91 -2.96 -0.98
C ALA A 76 9.54 -2.35 0.27
N GLY A 77 10.48 -3.03 0.93
CA GLY A 77 11.25 -2.49 2.05
C GLY A 77 12.02 -1.21 1.69
N ALA A 78 12.67 -1.19 0.52
CA ALA A 78 13.37 0.00 0.03
C ALA A 78 12.41 1.16 -0.25
N VAL A 79 11.24 0.89 -0.82
CA VAL A 79 10.18 1.89 -1.04
C VAL A 79 9.64 2.43 0.28
N LEU A 80 9.33 1.55 1.25
CA LEU A 80 8.86 1.95 2.59
C LEU A 80 9.88 2.86 3.29
N GLN A 81 11.17 2.53 3.22
CA GLN A 81 12.22 3.37 3.79
C GLN A 81 12.31 4.72 3.10
N THR A 82 12.16 4.75 1.77
CA THR A 82 12.15 6.01 1.00
C THR A 82 10.96 6.88 1.40
N LEU A 83 9.77 6.29 1.50
CA LEU A 83 8.56 6.99 1.96
C LEU A 83 8.70 7.51 3.39
N ALA A 84 9.35 6.77 4.29
CA ALA A 84 9.63 7.22 5.66
C ALA A 84 10.54 8.46 5.67
N LEU A 85 11.64 8.44 4.91
CA LEU A 85 12.58 9.57 4.82
C LEU A 85 11.94 10.82 4.19
N VAL A 86 11.11 10.63 3.14
CA VAL A 86 10.40 11.73 2.50
C VAL A 86 9.34 12.29 3.45
N SER A 87 8.55 11.43 4.11
CA SER A 87 7.55 11.87 5.10
C SER A 87 8.17 12.73 6.19
N GLU A 88 9.30 12.30 6.75
CA GLU A 88 10.07 13.09 7.73
C GLU A 88 10.47 14.47 7.19
N ALA A 89 11.00 14.53 5.97
CA ALA A 89 11.39 15.80 5.34
C ALA A 89 10.21 16.77 5.12
N PHE A 90 8.97 16.27 5.10
CA PHE A 90 7.74 17.05 4.94
C PHE A 90 6.92 17.18 6.24
N ASP A 91 7.49 16.83 7.41
CA ASP A 91 6.82 16.89 8.71
C ASP A 91 5.51 16.06 8.76
N LEU A 92 5.54 14.89 8.12
CA LEU A 92 4.46 13.91 8.12
C LEU A 92 4.81 12.72 9.02
N GLY A 93 3.81 12.21 9.72
CA GLY A 93 3.92 10.94 10.43
C GLY A 93 3.83 9.77 9.44
N PHE A 94 4.76 8.82 9.53
CA PHE A 94 4.77 7.62 8.70
C PHE A 94 5.12 6.37 9.50
N CYS A 95 4.29 5.33 9.40
CA CYS A 95 4.47 4.10 10.17
C CYS A 95 4.22 2.86 9.29
N PRO A 96 5.26 2.10 8.91
CA PRO A 96 5.11 0.76 8.37
C PRO A 96 4.44 -0.18 9.38
N LEU A 97 3.42 -0.91 8.95
CA LEU A 97 2.60 -1.76 9.84
C LEU A 97 3.11 -3.20 10.00
N GLY A 98 4.13 -3.60 9.25
CA GLY A 98 4.67 -4.97 9.29
C GLY A 98 3.76 -6.05 8.71
N ILE A 99 2.65 -5.67 8.06
CA ILE A 99 1.75 -6.58 7.33
C ILE A 99 1.95 -6.44 5.82
N LEU A 100 1.69 -7.51 5.07
CA LEU A 100 1.85 -7.54 3.61
C LEU A 100 0.70 -6.86 2.85
N GLY A 101 -0.55 -7.02 3.32
CA GLY A 101 -1.72 -6.36 2.75
C GLY A 101 -2.23 -6.96 1.43
N GLN A 102 -2.20 -8.28 1.27
CA GLN A 102 -2.77 -8.96 0.09
C GLN A 102 -4.25 -8.63 -0.10
N GLU A 103 -4.97 -8.44 1.01
CA GLU A 103 -6.40 -8.11 1.03
C GLU A 103 -6.73 -6.84 0.25
N PHE A 104 -5.79 -5.89 0.13
CA PHE A 104 -5.96 -4.70 -0.69
C PHE A 104 -5.92 -5.01 -2.19
N ALA A 105 -5.02 -5.89 -2.65
CA ALA A 105 -5.00 -6.31 -4.05
C ALA A 105 -6.31 -7.01 -4.40
N ASP A 106 -6.71 -7.98 -3.57
CA ASP A 106 -7.91 -8.80 -3.76
C ASP A 106 -9.20 -7.95 -3.74
N ALA A 107 -9.21 -6.84 -2.98
CA ALA A 107 -10.35 -5.93 -2.93
C ALA A 107 -10.45 -4.97 -4.13
N LEU A 108 -9.32 -4.62 -4.74
CA LEU A 108 -9.23 -3.56 -5.77
C LEU A 108 -9.13 -4.11 -7.20
N LEU A 109 -8.58 -5.31 -7.37
CA LEU A 109 -8.23 -5.88 -8.67
C LEU A 109 -9.14 -7.07 -9.05
N PRO A 110 -9.18 -7.49 -10.34
CA PRO A 110 -9.92 -8.68 -10.78
C PRO A 110 -9.45 -9.96 -10.08
N VAL A 111 -10.34 -10.94 -9.90
CA VAL A 111 -10.06 -12.19 -9.15
C VAL A 111 -8.82 -12.96 -9.65
N ASP A 112 -8.47 -12.83 -10.92
CA ASP A 112 -7.33 -13.49 -11.57
C ASP A 112 -6.07 -12.61 -11.66
N HIS A 113 -6.02 -11.51 -10.89
CA HIS A 113 -4.86 -10.64 -10.86
C HIS A 113 -3.59 -11.37 -10.42
N GLN A 114 -2.44 -10.87 -10.88
CA GLN A 114 -1.12 -11.39 -10.48
C GLN A 114 -0.34 -10.37 -9.65
N PHE A 115 -1.06 -9.60 -8.82
CA PHE A 115 -0.47 -8.67 -7.88
C PHE A 115 -0.37 -9.28 -6.48
N LEU A 116 0.78 -9.08 -5.85
CA LEU A 116 1.04 -9.43 -4.46
C LEU A 116 1.01 -8.18 -3.59
N GLY A 117 0.34 -8.26 -2.44
CA GLY A 117 0.54 -7.30 -1.36
C GLY A 117 1.92 -7.53 -0.75
N VAL A 118 2.75 -6.49 -0.70
CA VAL A 118 4.16 -6.58 -0.28
C VAL A 118 4.54 -5.61 0.81
N GLY A 119 3.59 -4.84 1.32
CA GLY A 119 3.80 -3.92 2.44
C GLY A 119 2.65 -2.96 2.64
N VAL A 120 2.44 -2.57 3.89
CA VAL A 120 1.44 -1.58 4.30
C VAL A 120 2.05 -0.58 5.26
N ALA A 121 1.67 0.68 5.13
CA ALA A 121 2.02 1.75 6.05
C ALA A 121 0.82 2.67 6.30
N VAL A 122 0.90 3.48 7.36
CA VAL A 122 0.00 4.63 7.56
C VAL A 122 0.80 5.91 7.41
N ILE A 123 0.23 6.88 6.69
CA ILE A 123 0.77 8.23 6.55
C ILE A 123 -0.26 9.26 7.04
N GLY A 124 0.18 10.27 7.78
CA GLY A 124 -0.70 11.30 8.31
C GLY A 124 0.05 12.57 8.62
N ARG A 125 -0.67 13.60 9.07
CA ARG A 125 -0.01 14.77 9.63
C ARG A 125 0.70 14.38 10.92
N SER A 126 1.91 14.90 11.13
CA SER A 126 2.54 14.81 12.44
C SER A 126 1.62 15.46 13.48
N ALA A 127 1.49 14.85 14.65
CA ALA A 127 0.83 15.52 15.76
C ALA A 127 1.74 16.68 16.18
N SER A 128 1.36 17.91 15.85
CA SER A 128 2.01 19.09 16.40
C SER A 128 1.95 19.01 17.92
N GLU A 129 3.10 19.07 18.60
CA GLU A 129 3.17 19.30 20.05
C GLU A 129 2.47 20.61 20.45
#